data_AF-A0AAE4FNC7-F1
#
_entry.id   AF-A0AAE4FNC7-F1
#
_cell.length_a   1.000
_cell.length_b   1.000
_cell.length_c   1.000
_cell.angle_alpha   90.00
_cell.angle_beta   90.00
_cell.angle_gamma   90.00
#
_symmetry.space_group_name_H-M   'P 1'
#
loop_
_entity.id
_entity.type
_entity.pdbx_description
1 polymer ?
#
loop_
_entity_poly.entity_id
_entity_poly.type
_entity_poly.pdbx_seq_one_letter_code
_entity_poly.pdbx_strand_id
1 'polypeptide(L)'
;SVAVYNHYKRINSNLNSDDVELQKSNILLLGPTGSGKTLLAHTLAKFLNVPFAIADATTLTEAGYVGEDVENILLKLIQKADYDIERAEKGIVYR
;
A
#
# COMPACT_ATOMS: atom_id res chain seq x y z
N SER A 1 -14.97 -2.44 4.22
CA SER A 1 -14.82 -1.68 5.48
C SER A 1 -13.84 -2.25 6.49
N VAL A 2 -13.67 -3.57 6.65
CA VAL A 2 -12.84 -4.15 7.74
C VAL A 2 -11.33 -3.96 7.52
N ALA A 3 -10.82 -4.16 6.30
CA ALA A 3 -9.38 -4.07 6.03
C ALA A 3 -8.80 -2.65 6.20
N VAL A 4 -9.56 -1.62 5.82
CA VAL A 4 -9.18 -0.20 6.04
C VAL A 4 -9.12 0.12 7.52
N TYR A 5 -10.14 -0.29 8.27
CA TYR A 5 -10.23 -0.07 9.70
C TYR A 5 -9.07 -0.77 10.44
N ASN A 6 -8.74 -1.99 10.04
CA ASN A 6 -7.59 -2.73 10.58
C ASN A 6 -6.26 -2.06 10.22
N HIS A 7 -6.13 -1.56 8.99
CA HIS A 7 -4.93 -0.81 8.58
C HIS A 7 -4.77 0.49 9.37
N TYR A 8 -5.86 1.25 9.58
CA TYR A 8 -5.86 2.45 10.42
C TYR A 8 -5.50 2.13 11.88
N LYS A 9 -6.12 1.08 12.46
CA LYS A 9 -5.76 0.61 13.80
C LYS A 9 -4.29 0.26 13.89
N ARG A 10 -3.76 -0.47 12.91
CA ARG A 10 -2.34 -0.85 12.87
C ARG A 10 -1.41 0.35 12.75
N ILE A 11 -1.76 1.37 11.96
CA ILE A 11 -0.94 2.60 11.84
C ILE A 11 -0.89 3.37 13.16
N ASN A 12 -2.00 3.38 13.91
CA ASN A 12 -2.14 4.15 15.15
C ASN A 12 -1.87 3.34 16.43
N SER A 13 -1.75 2.01 16.35
CA SER A 13 -1.54 1.13 17.52
C SER A 13 -0.12 1.16 18.08
N ASN A 14 0.84 1.81 17.41
CA ASN A 14 2.21 2.02 17.91
C ASN A 14 2.29 2.86 19.20
N LEU A 15 1.16 3.23 19.80
CA LEU A 15 1.12 4.03 21.01
C LEU A 15 0.80 3.25 22.29
N ASN A 16 0.11 2.08 22.28
CA ASN A 16 -0.39 1.48 23.55
C ASN A 16 -0.85 -0.02 23.52
N SER A 17 -0.11 -1.00 22.98
CA SER A 17 -0.51 -2.40 23.26
C SER A 17 0.59 -3.44 23.06
N ASP A 18 1.13 -3.90 24.18
CA ASP A 18 2.12 -4.96 24.38
C ASP A 18 1.63 -6.40 24.12
N ASP A 19 0.57 -6.66 23.36
CA ASP A 19 0.06 -8.06 23.27
C ASP A 19 -0.76 -8.48 22.05
N VAL A 20 -0.89 -7.65 21.01
CA VAL A 20 -1.67 -8.04 19.81
C VAL A 20 -0.91 -7.70 18.54
N GLU A 21 -0.24 -8.71 17.95
CA GLU A 21 0.31 -8.62 16.60
C GLU A 21 -0.82 -8.50 15.56
N LEU A 22 -1.11 -7.27 15.12
CA LEU A 22 -2.08 -7.02 14.06
C LEU A 22 -1.49 -7.41 12.68
N GLN A 23 -1.87 -8.59 12.20
CA GLN A 23 -1.47 -9.07 10.87
C GLN A 23 -1.96 -8.16 9.73
N LYS A 24 -1.16 -8.07 8.66
CA LYS A 24 -1.49 -7.29 7.46
C LYS A 24 -2.59 -8.01 6.67
N SER A 25 -3.73 -7.36 6.47
CA SER A 25 -4.78 -7.85 5.56
C SER A 25 -4.62 -7.21 4.17
N ASN A 26 -3.98 -7.90 3.24
CA ASN A 26 -3.95 -7.47 1.83
C ASN A 26 -5.37 -7.55 1.23
N ILE A 27 -5.70 -6.65 0.30
CA ILE A 27 -7.04 -6.55 -0.30
C ILE A 27 -6.96 -6.89 -1.78
N LEU A 28 -7.88 -7.73 -2.25
CA LEU A 28 -8.14 -7.95 -3.67
C LEU A 28 -9.43 -7.21 -4.06
N LEU A 29 -9.34 -6.27 -5.00
CA LEU A 29 -10.52 -5.57 -5.53
C LEU A 29 -10.96 -6.21 -6.85
N LEU A 30 -12.15 -6.82 -6.87
CA LEU A 30 -12.76 -7.42 -8.07
C LEU A 30 -13.90 -6.54 -8.60
N GLY A 31 -13.97 -6.39 -9.92
CA GLY A 31 -15.04 -5.67 -10.59
C GLY A 31 -14.71 -5.34 -12.05
N PRO A 32 -15.70 -4.97 -12.88
CA PRO A 32 -15.50 -4.68 -14.30
C PRO A 32 -14.59 -3.47 -14.53
N THR A 33 -14.04 -3.32 -15.73
CA THR A 33 -13.26 -2.12 -16.10
C THR A 33 -14.11 -0.86 -15.91
N GLY A 34 -13.49 0.24 -15.50
CA GLY A 34 -14.20 1.50 -15.22
C GLY A 34 -15.03 1.55 -13.92
N SER A 35 -15.09 0.48 -13.13
CA SER A 35 -15.85 0.45 -11.86
C SER A 35 -15.23 1.27 -10.70
N GLY A 36 -14.21 2.11 -10.96
CA GLY A 36 -13.60 2.98 -9.97
C GLY A 36 -12.64 2.33 -8.97
N LYS A 37 -12.14 1.11 -9.19
CA LYS A 37 -11.20 0.42 -8.27
C LYS A 37 -9.94 1.25 -7.96
N THR A 38 -9.31 1.79 -9.00
CA THR A 38 -8.13 2.67 -8.87
C THR A 38 -8.48 3.96 -8.13
N LEU A 39 -9.64 4.56 -8.43
CA LEU A 39 -10.13 5.75 -7.75
C LEU A 39 -10.35 5.49 -6.26
N LEU A 40 -10.91 4.33 -5.91
CA LEU A 40 -11.15 3.92 -4.54
C LEU A 40 -9.83 3.80 -3.76
N ALA A 41 -8.84 3.09 -4.30
CA ALA A 41 -7.54 2.92 -3.66
C ALA A 41 -6.81 4.26 -3.45
N HIS A 42 -6.84 5.12 -4.46
CA HIS A 42 -6.24 6.46 -4.38
C HIS A 42 -6.97 7.38 -3.39
N THR A 43 -8.31 7.34 -3.38
CA THR A 43 -9.13 8.13 -2.44
C THR A 43 -8.88 7.67 -1.00
N LEU A 44 -8.71 6.37 -0.80
CA LEU A 44 -8.39 5.81 0.50
C LEU A 44 -7.03 6.30 1.02
N ALA A 45 -5.99 6.28 0.19
CA ALA A 45 -4.68 6.78 0.57
C ALA A 45 -4.71 8.27 0.94
N LYS A 46 -5.45 9.08 0.17
CA LYS A 46 -5.69 10.50 0.48
C LYS A 46 -6.40 10.69 1.82
N PHE A 47 -7.45 9.90 2.07
CA PHE A 47 -8.21 9.98 3.31
C PHE A 47 -7.36 9.61 4.53
N LEU A 48 -6.48 8.61 4.41
CA LEU A 48 -5.58 8.17 5.46
C LEU A 48 -4.29 9.01 5.57
N ASN A 49 -4.05 9.92 4.63
CA ASN A 49 -2.84 10.74 4.54
C ASN A 49 -1.53 9.91 4.56
N VAL A 50 -1.51 8.80 3.81
CA VAL A 50 -0.34 7.91 3.69
C VAL A 50 0.22 7.91 2.26
N PRO A 51 1.52 7.62 2.06
CA PRO A 51 2.12 7.49 0.74
C PRO A 51 1.40 6.45 -0.12
N PHE A 52 1.29 6.70 -1.43
CA PHE A 52 0.60 5.81 -2.38
C PHE A 52 1.48 5.55 -3.60
N ALA A 53 1.69 4.28 -3.93
CA ALA A 53 2.41 3.86 -5.12
C ALA A 53 1.55 2.89 -5.95
N ILE A 54 1.57 3.05 -7.27
CA ILE A 54 0.96 2.11 -8.22
C ILE A 54 2.08 1.22 -8.78
N ALA A 55 1.86 -0.08 -8.74
CA ALA A 55 2.75 -1.09 -9.25
C ALA A 55 2.12 -1.80 -10.47
N ASP A 56 2.84 -1.86 -11.59
CA ASP A 56 2.46 -2.71 -12.70
C ASP A 56 3.01 -4.13 -12.45
N ALA A 57 2.11 -5.06 -12.18
CA ALA A 57 2.51 -6.44 -11.93
C ALA A 57 2.68 -7.27 -13.20
N THR A 58 2.37 -6.74 -14.39
CA THR A 58 2.70 -7.40 -15.66
C THR A 58 4.19 -7.34 -15.96
N THR A 59 4.89 -6.37 -15.38
CA THR A 59 6.35 -6.24 -15.47
C THR A 59 7.10 -7.07 -14.44
N LEU A 60 6.41 -7.68 -13.46
CA LEU A 60 7.03 -8.54 -12.44
C LEU A 60 7.03 -10.00 -12.93
N THR A 61 7.94 -10.36 -13.83
CA THR A 61 8.11 -11.75 -14.26
C THR A 61 9.25 -12.44 -13.50
N GLU A 62 9.08 -13.74 -13.21
CA GLU A 62 10.11 -14.59 -12.60
C GLU A 62 11.36 -14.67 -13.47
N ALA A 63 12.52 -14.60 -12.81
CA ALA A 63 13.88 -14.66 -13.37
C ALA A 63 14.45 -13.34 -13.93
N GLY A 64 14.53 -12.32 -13.07
CA GLY A 64 15.75 -11.54 -12.88
C GLY A 64 16.24 -10.63 -14.01
N TYR A 65 15.51 -10.46 -15.10
CA TYR A 65 15.88 -9.49 -16.13
C TYR A 65 14.64 -9.00 -16.86
N VAL A 66 14.44 -7.68 -16.85
CA VAL A 66 13.39 -6.90 -17.53
C VAL A 66 12.04 -6.85 -16.79
N GLY A 67 11.93 -5.86 -15.90
CA GLY A 67 10.72 -5.51 -15.18
C GLY A 67 10.98 -4.35 -14.23
N GLU A 68 10.00 -3.51 -13.90
CA GLU A 68 10.15 -2.62 -12.75
C GLU A 68 10.47 -3.48 -11.53
N ASP A 69 11.71 -3.39 -11.06
CA ASP A 69 12.17 -4.10 -9.85
C ASP A 69 11.21 -3.80 -8.69
N VAL A 70 10.96 -4.78 -7.82
CA VAL A 70 10.21 -4.56 -6.57
C VAL A 70 10.82 -3.39 -5.79
N GLU A 71 12.14 -3.23 -5.90
CA GLU A 71 12.88 -2.08 -5.38
C GLU A 71 12.39 -0.73 -5.94
N ASN A 72 12.02 -0.65 -7.21
CA ASN A 72 11.49 0.59 -7.81
C ASN A 72 10.12 0.97 -7.26
N ILE A 73 9.26 -0.01 -6.94
CA ILE A 73 7.96 0.24 -6.31
C ILE A 73 8.18 0.83 -4.91
N LEU A 74 9.12 0.25 -4.16
CA LEU A 74 9.51 0.76 -2.84
C LEU A 74 10.14 2.15 -2.95
N LEU A 75 11.02 2.38 -3.92
CA LEU A 75 11.64 3.68 -4.17
C LEU A 75 10.58 4.74 -4.48
N LYS A 76 9.59 4.44 -5.33
CA LYS A 76 8.46 5.34 -5.59
C LYS A 76 7.67 5.64 -4.32
N LEU A 77 7.45 4.65 -3.47
CA LEU A 77 6.72 4.84 -2.20
C LEU A 77 7.51 5.75 -1.23
N ILE A 78 8.83 5.55 -1.13
CA ILE A 78 9.75 6.36 -0.31
C ILE A 78 9.81 7.79 -0.86
N GLN A 79 9.90 7.98 -2.17
CA GLN A 79 9.84 9.31 -2.79
C GLN A 79 8.51 10.02 -2.49
N LYS A 80 7.38 9.28 -2.48
CA LYS A 80 6.06 9.81 -2.09
C LYS A 80 5.92 10.05 -0.58
N ALA A 81 6.85 9.54 0.21
CA ALA A 81 6.98 9.79 1.63
C ALA A 81 8.01 10.89 1.93
N ASP A 82 8.49 11.64 0.93
CA ASP A 82 9.55 12.64 1.11
C ASP A 82 10.82 12.06 1.76
N TYR A 83 11.14 10.80 1.44
CA TYR A 83 12.24 10.01 1.99
C TYR A 83 12.12 9.68 3.50
N ASP A 84 10.96 9.88 4.10
CA ASP A 84 10.64 9.42 5.46
C ASP A 84 10.28 7.92 5.44
N ILE A 85 11.13 7.11 6.06
CA ILE A 85 10.98 5.65 6.12
C ILE A 85 9.78 5.26 6.99
N GLU A 86 9.58 5.88 8.16
CA GLU A 86 8.44 5.56 9.04
C GLU A 86 7.11 5.88 8.38
N ARG A 87 7.08 6.94 7.58
CA ARG A 87 5.91 7.31 6.77
C ARG A 87 5.72 6.35 5.59
N ALA A 88 6.80 5.90 4.95
CA ALA A 88 6.74 4.95 3.84
C ALA A 88 6.24 3.55 4.29
N GLU A 89 6.60 3.09 5.48
CA GLU A 89 6.13 1.81 6.06
C GLU A 89 4.61 1.74 6.23
N LYS A 90 3.97 2.89 6.39
CA LYS A 90 2.51 3.06 6.49
C LYS A 90 1.84 3.23 5.13
N GLY A 91 2.61 3.24 4.04
CA GLY A 91 2.14 3.48 2.69
C GLY A 91 1.31 2.35 2.08
N ILE A 92 0.58 2.67 1.02
CA ILE A 92 -0.27 1.75 0.27
C ILE A 92 0.35 1.53 -1.11
N VAL A 93 0.51 0.26 -1.48
CA VAL A 93 0.86 -0.16 -2.84
C VAL A 93 -0.39 -0.73 -3.50
N TYR A 94 -0.75 -0.22 -4.68
CA TYR A 94 -1.93 -0.63 -5.44
C TYR A 94 -1.54 -1.21 -6.80
N ARG A 95 -2.31 -2.22 -7.22
CA ARG A 95 -2.28 -2.86 -8.54
C ARG A 95 -3.68 -2.84 -9.13
#